data_AF-A0A9E1VG60-F1
#
_entry.id   AF-A0A9E1VG60-F1
#
_cell.length_a   1.000
_cell.length_b   1.000
_cell.length_c   1.000
_cell.angle_alpha   90.00
_cell.angle_beta   90.00
_cell.angle_gamma   90.00
#
_symmetry.space_group_name_H-M   'P 1'
#
loop_
_entity.id
_entity.type
_entity.pdbx_description
1 polymer ?
#
loop_
_entity_poly.entity_id
_entity_poly.type
_entity_poly.pdbx_seq_one_letter_code
_entity_poly.pdbx_strand_id
1 'polypeptide(L)'
;MKKIFIFFLLTLFLSACSSVKRVQDSQFLLTQNIITVNEKKNTNTDLNELLVQKPNSKTLGLPLSLYFYNLGNNTKPKKPSEWGKTKPKTYNFIKNIFSEKQSISYAKSMI
;
A
#
# COMPACT_ATOMS: atom_id res chain seq x y z
N MET A 1 -3.40 36.15 -0.28
CA MET A 1 -2.59 35.45 0.74
C MET A 1 -3.13 34.07 1.12
N LYS A 2 -4.43 33.87 1.43
CA LYS A 2 -4.99 32.55 1.77
C LYS A 2 -4.77 31.45 0.71
N LYS A 3 -4.84 31.77 -0.58
CA LYS A 3 -4.58 30.82 -1.69
C LYS A 3 -3.15 30.29 -1.68
N ILE A 4 -2.16 31.16 -1.47
CA ILE A 4 -0.74 30.81 -1.40
C ILE A 4 -0.47 29.91 -0.18
N PHE A 5 -1.10 30.22 0.96
CA PHE A 5 -1.03 29.37 2.15
C PHE A 5 -1.57 27.96 1.92
N ILE A 6 -2.68 27.81 1.19
CA ILE A 6 -3.24 26.49 0.83
C ILE A 6 -2.28 25.71 -0.08
N PHE A 7 -1.69 26.36 -1.09
CA PHE A 7 -0.71 25.69 -1.95
C PHE A 7 0.53 25.25 -1.18
N PHE A 8 1.04 26.10 -0.28
CA PHE A 8 2.17 25.77 0.58
C PHE A 8 1.86 24.56 1.49
N LEU A 9 0.67 24.55 2.10
CA LEU A 9 0.22 23.44 2.93
C LEU A 9 0.09 22.15 2.12
N LEU A 10 -0.44 22.22 0.90
CA LEU A 10 -0.55 21.08 0.00
C LEU A 10 0.82 20.51 -0.37
N THR A 11 1.79 21.36 -0.72
CA THR A 11 3.16 20.91 -1.03
C THR A 11 3.86 20.27 0.17
N LEU A 12 3.59 20.77 1.38
CA LEU A 12 4.11 20.19 2.62
C LEU A 12 3.53 18.80 2.90
N PHE A 13 2.25 18.57 2.62
CA PHE A 13 1.64 17.25 2.77
C PHE A 13 2.12 16.25 1.71
N LEU A 14 2.42 16.71 0.50
CA LEU A 14 2.90 15.85 -0.59
C LEU A 14 4.36 15.40 -0.38
N SER A 15 5.19 16.18 0.33
CA SER A 15 6.60 15.85 0.55
C SER A 15 6.85 14.79 1.64
N ALA A 16 5.87 14.54 2.51
CA ALA A 16 5.99 13.58 3.62
C ALA A 16 5.69 12.12 3.24
N CYS A 17 5.32 11.82 1.99
CA CYS A 17 4.85 10.50 1.60
C CYS A 17 6.01 9.52 1.32
N SER A 18 6.15 8.46 2.12
CA SER A 18 7.11 7.38 1.89
C SER A 18 6.50 6.23 1.07
N SER A 19 7.03 6.00 -0.13
CA SER A 19 6.65 4.89 -1.02
C SER A 19 7.13 3.54 -0.52
N VAL A 20 8.25 3.51 0.20
CA VAL A 20 8.95 2.29 0.64
C VAL A 20 8.66 1.93 2.10
N LYS A 21 7.59 2.49 2.70
CA LYS A 21 7.19 2.26 4.10
C LYS A 21 7.15 0.78 4.53
N ARG A 22 6.90 -0.14 3.59
CA ARG A 22 6.78 -1.59 3.84
C ARG A 22 7.85 -2.44 3.17
N VAL A 23 8.81 -1.79 2.52
CA VAL A 23 9.99 -2.48 1.99
C VAL A 23 10.96 -2.64 3.15
N GLN A 24 11.47 -3.84 3.35
CA GLN A 24 12.44 -4.09 4.42
C GLN A 24 13.75 -3.37 4.12
N ASP A 25 14.54 -3.05 5.15
CA ASP A 25 15.79 -2.29 4.99
C ASP A 25 16.81 -2.96 4.07
N SER A 26 16.75 -4.30 3.93
CA SER A 26 17.59 -5.08 3.02
C SER A 26 16.97 -5.31 1.63
N GLN A 27 15.82 -4.70 1.34
CA GLN A 27 15.09 -4.87 0.09
C GLN A 27 15.07 -3.56 -0.72
N PHE A 28 15.05 -3.70 -2.04
CA PHE A 28 15.09 -2.57 -2.96
C PHE A 28 14.04 -2.70 -4.04
N LEU A 29 13.58 -1.56 -4.55
CA LEU A 29 12.73 -1.53 -5.73
C LEU A 29 13.59 -1.74 -6.98
N LEU A 30 13.18 -2.67 -7.83
CA LEU A 30 13.82 -2.88 -9.12
C LEU A 30 13.51 -1.70 -10.05
N THR A 31 14.54 -0.96 -10.46
CA THR A 31 14.39 0.25 -11.29
C THR A 31 14.56 -0.02 -12.78
N GLN A 32 15.47 -0.93 -13.15
CA GLN A 32 15.77 -1.30 -14.52
C GLN A 32 16.44 -2.67 -14.58
N ASN A 33 16.32 -3.33 -15.73
CA ASN A 33 17.13 -4.49 -16.10
C ASN A 33 18.11 -4.05 -17.21
N ILE A 34 19.37 -4.49 -17.12
CA ILE A 34 20.39 -4.22 -18.15
C ILE A 34 20.87 -5.57 -18.67
N ILE A 35 20.71 -5.78 -19.98
CA ILE A 35 21.21 -6.97 -20.68
C ILE A 35 22.45 -6.56 -21.45
N THR A 36 23.54 -7.32 -21.30
CA THR A 36 24.80 -7.09 -22.00
C THR A 36 25.18 -8.34 -22.76
N VAL A 37 25.49 -8.20 -24.04
CA VAL A 37 25.95 -9.30 -24.92
C VAL A 37 27.25 -8.83 -25.58
N ASN A 38 28.33 -9.61 -25.43
CA ASN A 38 29.67 -9.25 -25.92
C ASN A 38 30.08 -7.84 -25.45
N GLU A 39 29.94 -7.57 -24.15
CA GLU A 39 30.29 -6.30 -23.48
C GLU A 39 29.50 -5.07 -23.94
N LYS A 40 28.53 -5.24 -24.84
CA LYS A 40 27.66 -4.16 -25.33
C LYS A 40 26.25 -4.31 -24.79
N LYS A 41 25.67 -3.19 -24.37
CA LYS A 41 24.26 -3.14 -23.93
C LYS A 41 23.37 -3.61 -25.09
N ASN A 42 22.52 -4.58 -24.79
CA ASN A 42 21.58 -5.17 -25.74
C ASN A 42 20.16 -4.71 -25.39
N THR A 43 19.43 -4.22 -26.39
CA THR A 43 18.05 -3.72 -26.25
C THR A 43 17.04 -4.59 -26.97
N ASN A 44 17.42 -5.82 -27.37
CA ASN A 44 16.52 -6.78 -28.01
C ASN A 44 15.32 -7.08 -27.08
N THR A 45 14.12 -6.91 -27.60
CA THR A 45 12.85 -7.15 -26.90
C THR A 45 12.67 -8.62 -26.54
N ASP A 46 13.09 -9.54 -27.39
CA ASP A 46 12.93 -10.98 -27.19
C ASP A 46 13.70 -11.43 -25.95
N LEU A 47 14.89 -10.88 -25.73
CA LEU A 47 15.69 -11.15 -24.53
C LEU A 47 15.06 -10.55 -23.27
N ASN A 48 14.37 -9.42 -23.38
CA ASN A 48 13.66 -8.83 -22.24
C ASN A 48 12.43 -9.66 -21.85
N GLU A 49 11.76 -10.31 -22.81
CA GLU A 49 10.60 -11.18 -22.52
C GLU A 49 10.99 -12.43 -21.73
N LEU A 50 12.24 -12.90 -21.87
CA LEU A 50 12.77 -14.00 -21.08
C LEU A 50 13.01 -13.63 -19.61
N LEU A 51 13.05 -12.34 -19.26
CA LEU A 51 13.26 -11.90 -17.89
C LEU A 51 11.97 -12.02 -17.07
N VAL A 52 12.02 -12.85 -16.03
CA VAL A 52 10.92 -13.00 -15.06
C VAL A 52 10.71 -11.70 -14.27
N GLN A 53 11.78 -10.96 -13.97
CA GLN A 53 11.73 -9.76 -13.15
C GLN A 53 11.41 -8.53 -14.01
N LYS A 54 10.34 -7.81 -13.68
CA LYS A 54 9.99 -6.54 -14.32
C LYS A 54 10.28 -5.38 -13.38
N PRO A 55 10.79 -4.23 -13.89
CA PRO A 55 10.93 -3.03 -13.08
C PRO A 55 9.62 -2.65 -12.39
N ASN A 56 9.73 -2.10 -11.19
CA ASN A 56 8.58 -1.69 -10.39
C ASN A 56 7.85 -0.54 -11.10
N SER A 57 6.54 -0.72 -11.33
CA SER A 57 5.74 0.22 -12.11
C SER A 57 5.68 1.62 -11.48
N LYS A 58 5.84 2.64 -12.31
CA LYS A 58 5.70 4.05 -11.95
C LYS A 58 4.75 4.73 -12.93
N THR A 59 3.80 5.49 -12.41
CA THR A 59 2.85 6.29 -13.19
C THR A 59 3.15 7.76 -12.93
N LEU A 60 3.45 8.54 -13.96
CA LEU A 60 3.89 9.95 -13.83
C LEU A 60 5.09 10.10 -12.88
N GLY A 61 6.02 9.14 -12.89
CA GLY A 61 7.18 9.12 -12.00
C GLY A 61 6.90 8.67 -10.56
N LEU A 62 5.64 8.44 -10.19
CA LEU A 62 5.22 8.05 -8.84
C LEU A 62 4.88 6.55 -8.76
N PRO A 63 5.28 5.86 -7.67
CA PRO A 63 4.92 4.45 -7.46
C PRO A 63 3.52 4.32 -6.87
N LEU A 64 2.48 4.71 -7.63
CA LEU A 64 1.09 4.75 -7.15
C LEU A 64 0.62 3.41 -6.57
N SER A 65 1.01 2.29 -7.18
CA SER A 65 0.68 0.94 -6.69
C SER A 65 1.19 0.71 -5.26
N LEU A 66 2.39 1.20 -4.93
CA LEU A 66 2.94 1.09 -3.57
C LEU A 66 2.20 2.02 -2.59
N TYR A 67 1.76 3.20 -3.03
CA TYR A 67 0.92 4.06 -2.19
C TYR A 67 -0.39 3.38 -1.83
N PHE A 68 -1.10 2.83 -2.82
CA PHE A 68 -2.34 2.10 -2.57
C PHE A 68 -2.12 0.88 -1.67
N TYR A 69 -1.05 0.12 -1.92
CA TYR A 69 -0.66 -0.97 -1.03
C TYR A 69 -0.46 -0.47 0.41
N ASN A 70 0.31 0.62 0.59
CA ASN A 70 0.63 1.20 1.89
C ASN A 70 -0.58 1.78 2.65
N LEU A 71 -1.67 2.14 1.96
CA LEU A 71 -2.94 2.55 2.59
C LEU A 71 -3.65 1.40 3.33
N GLY A 72 -3.49 0.16 2.85
CA GLY A 72 -4.09 -1.02 3.49
C GLY A 72 -3.52 -1.27 4.89
N ASN A 73 -4.30 -1.80 5.83
CA ASN A 73 -3.79 -2.13 7.16
C ASN A 73 -3.41 -3.62 7.27
N ASN A 74 -2.12 -3.91 7.42
CA ASN A 74 -1.61 -5.30 7.52
C ASN A 74 -1.79 -5.91 8.92
N THR A 75 -2.14 -5.11 9.93
CA THR A 75 -2.38 -5.57 11.31
C THR A 75 -3.86 -5.78 11.62
N LYS A 76 -4.71 -5.84 10.58
CA LYS A 76 -6.13 -6.12 10.77
C LYS A 76 -6.34 -7.50 11.45
N PRO A 77 -7.29 -7.61 12.38
CA PRO A 77 -7.63 -8.88 12.99
C PRO A 77 -8.16 -9.87 11.94
N LYS A 78 -7.87 -11.16 12.11
CA LYS A 78 -8.32 -12.21 11.17
C LYS A 78 -9.65 -12.81 11.59
N LYS A 79 -10.02 -12.67 12.86
CA LYS A 79 -11.27 -13.19 13.42
C LYS A 79 -12.17 -12.05 13.90
N PRO A 80 -13.50 -12.17 13.77
CA PRO A 80 -14.45 -11.20 14.32
C PRO A 80 -14.30 -10.98 15.84
N SER A 81 -13.92 -12.02 16.59
CA SER A 81 -13.67 -11.93 18.03
C SER A 81 -12.43 -11.10 18.37
N GLU A 82 -11.39 -11.17 17.55
CA GLU A 82 -10.20 -10.31 17.67
C GLU A 82 -10.57 -8.87 17.33
N TRP A 83 -11.37 -8.65 16.28
CA TRP A 83 -11.87 -7.33 15.94
C TRP A 83 -12.63 -6.68 17.09
N GLY A 84 -13.54 -7.42 17.73
CA GLY A 84 -14.27 -6.95 18.91
C GLY A 84 -13.34 -6.53 20.06
N LYS A 85 -12.24 -7.27 20.29
CA LYS A 85 -11.21 -6.91 21.28
C LYS A 85 -10.43 -5.64 20.90
N THR A 86 -10.16 -5.43 19.61
CA THR A 86 -9.45 -4.22 19.14
C THR A 86 -10.31 -2.96 19.16
N LYS A 87 -11.63 -3.11 18.97
CA LYS A 87 -12.61 -2.01 18.93
C LYS A 87 -13.76 -2.27 19.93
N PRO A 88 -13.47 -2.34 21.24
CA PRO A 88 -14.44 -2.79 22.25
C PRO A 88 -15.62 -1.82 22.38
N LYS A 89 -15.38 -0.50 22.30
CA LYS A 89 -16.44 0.51 22.36
C LYS A 89 -17.43 0.36 21.21
N THR A 90 -16.93 0.17 19.99
CA THR A 90 -17.77 -0.02 18.79
C THR A 90 -18.51 -1.35 18.85
N TYR A 91 -17.84 -2.43 19.23
CA TYR A 91 -18.47 -3.74 19.34
C TYR A 91 -19.60 -3.75 20.38
N ASN A 92 -19.38 -3.14 21.55
CA ASN A 92 -20.40 -3.03 22.59
C ASN A 92 -21.59 -2.17 22.15
N PHE A 93 -21.35 -1.07 21.44
CA PHE A 93 -22.44 -0.25 20.88
C PHE A 93 -23.33 -1.05 19.93
N ILE A 94 -22.73 -1.82 19.02
CA ILE A 94 -23.47 -2.65 18.06
C ILE A 94 -24.21 -3.78 18.77
N LYS A 95 -23.58 -4.42 19.76
CA LYS A 95 -24.18 -5.48 20.58
C LYS A 95 -25.37 -4.99 21.41
N ASN A 96 -25.41 -3.72 21.79
CA ASN A 96 -26.55 -3.12 22.48
C ASN A 96 -27.76 -2.91 21.54
N ILE A 97 -27.55 -2.82 20.22
CA ILE A 97 -28.60 -2.59 19.21
C ILE A 97 -29.02 -3.89 18.53
N PHE A 98 -28.05 -4.77 18.26
CA PHE A 98 -28.22 -5.98 17.46
C PHE A 98 -27.89 -7.24 18.25
N SER A 99 -28.41 -8.38 17.78
CA SER A 99 -28.06 -9.68 18.34
C SER A 99 -26.56 -9.98 18.21
N GLU A 100 -26.06 -10.90 19.04
CA GLU A 100 -24.66 -11.36 18.99
C GLU A 100 -24.26 -11.84 17.58
N LYS A 101 -25.14 -12.59 16.91
CA LYS A 101 -24.90 -13.10 15.55
C LYS A 101 -24.73 -11.97 14.53
N GLN A 102 -25.57 -10.94 14.59
CA GLN A 102 -25.48 -9.77 13.73
C GLN A 102 -24.22 -8.94 14.03
N SER A 103 -23.87 -8.80 15.30
CA SER A 103 -22.65 -8.10 15.74
C SER A 103 -21.38 -8.82 15.25
N ILE A 104 -21.35 -10.15 15.29
CA ILE A 104 -20.28 -10.97 14.70
C ILE A 104 -20.24 -10.82 13.18
N SER A 105 -21.40 -10.81 12.50
CA SER A 105 -21.47 -10.60 11.05
C SER A 105 -20.94 -9.23 10.64
N TYR A 106 -21.28 -8.18 11.39
CA TYR A 106 -20.72 -6.85 11.20
C TYR A 106 -19.20 -6.86 11.42
N ALA A 107 -18.73 -7.44 12.51
CA ALA A 107 -17.28 -7.54 12.76
C ALA A 107 -16.56 -8.31 11.63
N LYS A 108 -17.20 -9.31 11.02
CA LYS A 108 -16.69 -10.04 9.86
C LYS A 108 -16.55 -9.17 8.60
N SER A 109 -17.38 -8.15 8.40
CA SER A 109 -17.23 -7.22 7.25
C SER A 109 -16.15 -6.15 7.48
N MET A 110 -15.68 -5.98 8.73
CA MET A 110 -14.69 -4.95 9.08
C MET A 110 -13.24 -5.46 9.02
N ILE A 111 -13.06 -6.78 9.03
CA ILE A 111 -11.78 -7.44 8.80
C ILE A 111 -11.53 -7.55 7.30
#